data_AF-A0A950MXX3-F1
#
_entry.id   AF-A0A950MXX3-F1
#
_cell.length_a   1.000
_cell.length_b   1.000
_cell.length_c   1.000
_cell.angle_alpha   90.00
_cell.angle_beta   90.00
_cell.angle_gamma   90.00
#
_symmetry.space_group_name_H-M   'P 1'
#
loop_
_entity.id
_entity.type
_entity.pdbx_description
1 polymer ?
#
loop_
_entity_poly.entity_id
_entity_poly.type
_entity_poly.pdbx_seq_one_letter_code
_entity_poly.pdbx_strand_id
1 'polypeptide(L)'
;KIIARRNKLLGLWAAEQMGISGPEADEYAKAVVRADFEEPGEEDVVRKVRKDFEAKSIARSDHAIRTKMEELLATAADQILHEAGK
;
A
#
# COMPACT_ATOMS: atom_id res chain seq x y z
N LYS A 1 10.94 -3.82 -8.07
CA LYS A 1 9.85 -4.77 -8.41
C LYS A 1 9.04 -5.18 -7.17
N ILE A 2 9.68 -5.74 -6.13
CA ILE A 2 9.00 -6.13 -4.89
C ILE A 2 8.39 -4.93 -4.14
N ILE A 3 9.10 -3.80 -4.03
CA ILE A 3 8.58 -2.57 -3.38
C ILE A 3 7.29 -2.07 -4.04
N ALA A 4 7.27 -1.94 -5.37
CA ALA A 4 6.05 -1.56 -6.08
C ALA A 4 4.90 -2.55 -5.86
N ARG A 5 5.18 -3.86 -5.74
CA ARG A 5 4.18 -4.88 -5.41
C ARG A 5 3.67 -4.72 -3.97
N ARG A 6 4.56 -4.53 -3.00
CA ARG A 6 4.21 -4.22 -1.60
C ARG A 6 3.31 -2.98 -1.51
N ASN A 7 3.69 -1.90 -2.20
CA ASN A 7 2.93 -0.66 -2.19
C ASN A 7 1.55 -0.82 -2.85
N LYS A 8 1.44 -1.66 -3.90
CA LYS A 8 0.15 -2.03 -4.48
C LYS A 8 -0.71 -2.78 -3.45
N LEU A 9 -0.16 -3.78 -2.78
CA LEU A 9 -0.88 -4.53 -1.74
C LEU A 9 -1.30 -3.63 -0.57
N LEU A 10 -0.45 -2.69 -0.16
CA LEU A 10 -0.76 -1.72 0.89
C LEU A 10 -1.92 -0.83 0.48
N GLY A 11 -1.93 -0.35 -0.77
CA GLY A 11 -3.03 0.44 -1.27
C GLY A 11 -4.35 -0.34 -1.33
N LEU A 12 -4.33 -1.61 -1.75
CA LEU A 12 -5.53 -2.46 -1.70
C LEU A 12 -6.03 -2.67 -0.27
N TRP A 13 -5.13 -2.91 0.67
CA TRP A 13 -5.48 -3.01 2.09
C TRP A 13 -6.10 -1.72 2.62
N ALA A 14 -5.49 -0.57 2.34
CA ALA A 14 -6.01 0.72 2.78
C ALA A 14 -7.36 1.05 2.12
N ALA A 15 -7.54 0.72 0.84
CA ALA A 15 -8.83 0.82 0.15
C ALA A 15 -9.91 0.00 0.87
N GLU A 16 -9.62 -1.24 1.24
CA GLU A 16 -10.54 -2.10 2.00
C GLU A 16 -10.90 -1.48 3.36
N GLN A 17 -9.92 -0.96 4.11
CA GLN A 17 -10.19 -0.29 5.40
C GLN A 17 -11.11 0.93 5.21
N MET A 18 -11.00 1.62 4.07
CA MET A 18 -11.83 2.77 3.70
C MET A 18 -13.19 2.41 3.08
N GLY A 19 -13.51 1.12 2.94
CA GLY A 19 -14.72 0.65 2.27
C GLY A 19 -14.74 0.90 0.76
N ILE A 20 -13.56 1.12 0.15
CA ILE A 20 -13.40 1.27 -1.30
C ILE A 20 -13.23 -0.12 -1.90
N SER A 21 -13.91 -0.41 -3.00
CA SER A 21 -13.93 -1.74 -3.62
C SER A 21 -13.95 -1.67 -5.14
N GLY A 22 -13.70 -2.82 -5.78
CA GLY A 22 -13.75 -2.93 -7.23
C GLY A 22 -12.70 -2.06 -7.94
N PRO A 23 -13.04 -1.42 -9.08
CA PRO A 23 -12.10 -0.61 -9.86
C PRO A 23 -11.48 0.54 -9.07
N GLU A 24 -12.24 1.16 -8.16
CA GLU A 24 -11.76 2.28 -7.34
C GLU A 24 -10.64 1.84 -6.38
N ALA A 25 -10.68 0.59 -5.89
CA ALA A 25 -9.63 0.06 -5.04
C ALA A 25 -8.32 -0.18 -5.83
N ASP A 26 -8.40 -0.65 -7.08
CA ASP A 26 -7.22 -0.82 -7.93
C ASP A 26 -6.62 0.54 -8.35
N GLU A 27 -7.45 1.54 -8.62
CA GLU A 27 -6.99 2.91 -8.88
C GLU A 27 -6.31 3.53 -7.65
N TYR A 28 -6.89 3.34 -6.45
CA TYR A 28 -6.26 3.77 -5.21
C TYR A 28 -4.92 3.06 -4.99
N ALA A 29 -4.84 1.75 -5.24
CA ALA A 29 -3.60 1.01 -5.13
C ALA A 29 -2.51 1.52 -6.09
N LYS A 30 -2.87 1.87 -7.33
CA LYS A 30 -1.94 2.52 -8.27
C LYS A 30 -1.49 3.88 -7.77
N ALA A 31 -2.37 4.67 -7.18
CA ALA A 31 -2.02 5.97 -6.60
C ALA A 31 -1.02 5.83 -5.44
N VAL A 32 -1.16 4.80 -4.59
CA VAL A 32 -0.20 4.50 -3.52
C VAL A 32 1.15 4.08 -4.09
N VAL A 33 1.19 3.27 -5.15
CA VAL A 33 2.45 2.94 -5.84
C VAL A 33 3.13 4.19 -6.40
N ARG A 34 2.37 5.13 -6.95
CA ARG A 34 2.90 6.39 -7.51
C ARG A 34 3.46 7.34 -6.45
N ALA A 35 2.94 7.31 -5.23
CA ALA A 35 3.43 8.16 -4.13
C ALA A 35 4.86 7.81 -3.70
N ASP A 36 5.32 6.57 -3.92
CA ASP A 36 6.68 6.11 -3.61
C ASP A 36 7.79 6.79 -4.46
N PHE A 37 7.42 7.57 -5.48
CA PHE A 37 8.37 8.18 -6.42
C PHE A 37 8.74 9.63 -6.08
N GLU A 38 8.17 10.22 -5.02
CA GLU A 38 8.40 11.63 -4.65
C GLU A 38 9.71 11.82 -3.85
N GLU A 39 9.89 11.09 -2.74
CA GLU A 39 11.11 11.10 -1.94
C GLU A 39 11.74 9.69 -1.85
N PRO A 40 13.07 9.56 -1.67
CA PRO A 40 13.70 8.28 -1.42
C PRO A 40 13.25 7.69 -0.07
N GLY A 41 12.61 6.52 -0.11
CA GLY A 41 12.15 5.81 1.08
C GLY A 41 10.67 5.49 0.98
N GLU A 42 10.06 5.14 2.12
CA GLU A 42 8.64 4.75 2.19
C GLU A 42 7.76 5.77 2.92
N GLU A 43 8.33 6.92 3.30
CA GLU A 43 7.66 7.94 4.10
C GLU A 43 6.49 8.59 3.36
N ASP A 44 6.59 8.79 2.04
CA ASP A 44 5.48 9.34 1.24
C ASP A 44 4.29 8.39 1.17
N VAL A 45 4.56 7.09 1.07
CA VAL A 45 3.54 6.06 1.07
C VAL A 45 2.79 6.04 2.41
N VAL A 46 3.53 6.07 3.53
CA VAL A 46 2.94 6.13 4.88
C VAL A 46 2.13 7.42 5.05
N ARG A 47 2.70 8.56 4.69
CA ARG A 47 2.07 9.89 4.81
C ARG A 47 0.79 9.98 3.98
N LYS A 48 0.79 9.44 2.76
CA LYS A 48 -0.40 9.38 1.90
C LYS A 48 -1.51 8.54 2.53
N VAL A 49 -1.22 7.29 2.88
CA VAL A 49 -2.21 6.37 3.44
C VAL A 49 -2.77 6.91 4.76
N ARG A 50 -1.92 7.49 5.61
CA ARG A 50 -2.36 8.16 6.84
C ARG A 50 -3.33 9.32 6.56
N LYS A 51 -2.99 10.22 5.64
CA LYS A 51 -3.87 11.34 5.27
C LYS A 51 -5.22 10.86 4.74
N ASP A 52 -5.21 9.81 3.92
CA ASP A 52 -6.45 9.23 3.36
C ASP A 52 -7.32 8.59 4.47
N PHE A 53 -6.69 7.92 5.44
CA PHE A 53 -7.38 7.41 6.62
C PHE A 53 -7.95 8.52 7.50
N GLU A 54 -7.20 9.59 7.74
CA GLU A 54 -7.69 10.77 8.47
C GLU A 54 -8.90 11.40 7.76
N ALA A 55 -8.86 11.54 6.43
CA ALA A 55 -9.98 12.03 5.63
C ALA A 55 -11.23 11.15 5.71
N LYS A 56 -11.07 9.84 5.97
CA LYS A 56 -12.14 8.87 6.19
C LYS A 56 -12.49 8.66 7.66
N SER A 57 -11.92 9.44 8.58
CA SER A 57 -12.09 9.29 10.03
C SER A 57 -11.69 7.90 10.57
N ILE A 58 -10.73 7.25 9.93
CA ILE A 58 -10.19 5.95 10.32
C ILE A 58 -8.94 6.18 11.17
N ALA A 59 -8.99 5.76 12.43
CA ALA A 59 -7.86 5.89 13.34
C ALA A 59 -6.82 4.78 13.08
N ARG A 60 -5.75 5.13 12.36
CA ARG A 60 -4.56 4.28 12.16
C ARG A 60 -3.30 5.09 12.39
N SER A 61 -2.41 4.58 13.24
CA SER A 61 -1.11 5.20 13.51
C SER A 61 -0.13 4.90 12.38
N ASP A 62 0.89 5.75 12.22
CA ASP A 62 1.98 5.49 11.27
C ASP A 62 2.68 4.16 11.57
N HIS A 63 2.80 3.80 12.86
CA HIS A 63 3.36 2.51 13.27
C HIS A 63 2.55 1.33 12.71
N ALA A 64 1.21 1.37 12.83
CA ALA A 64 0.36 0.32 12.29
C ALA A 64 0.48 0.20 10.76
N ILE A 65 0.63 1.32 10.05
CA ILE A 65 0.83 1.33 8.60
C ILE A 65 2.19 0.70 8.26
N ARG A 66 3.27 1.09 8.96
CA ARG A 66 4.61 0.53 8.74
C ARG A 66 4.67 -0.96 9.04
N THR A 67 4.09 -1.42 10.15
CA THR A 67 3.96 -2.85 10.45
C THR A 67 3.25 -3.58 9.30
N LYS A 68 2.18 -2.99 8.74
CA LYS A 68 1.49 -3.60 7.60
C LYS A 68 2.37 -3.66 6.36
N MET A 69 3.21 -2.66 6.12
CA MET A 69 4.17 -2.66 5.01
C MET A 69 5.21 -3.78 5.17
N GLU A 70 5.69 -4.03 6.38
CA GLU A 70 6.60 -5.13 6.69
C GLU A 70 5.94 -6.50 6.45
N GLU A 71 4.71 -6.70 6.93
CA GLU A 71 3.94 -7.94 6.67
C GLU A 71 3.77 -8.19 5.17
N LEU A 72 3.41 -7.15 4.42
CA LEU A 72 3.14 -7.24 2.99
C LEU A 72 4.42 -7.40 2.15
N LEU A 73 5.59 -7.10 2.70
CA LEU A 73 6.86 -7.28 1.99
C LEU A 73 7.13 -8.76 1.70
N ALA A 74 6.87 -9.64 2.68
CA ALA A 74 7.00 -11.08 2.50
C ALA A 74 6.02 -11.60 1.43
N THR A 75 4.76 -11.18 1.48
CA THR A 75 3.75 -11.54 0.47
C THR A 75 4.12 -11.02 -0.92
N ALA A 76 4.64 -9.80 -1.02
CA ALA A 76 5.06 -9.22 -2.30
C ALA A 76 6.26 -9.97 -2.90
N ALA A 77 7.20 -10.43 -2.08
CA ALA A 77 8.33 -11.22 -2.52
C ALA A 77 7.87 -12.58 -3.07
N ASP A 78 6.96 -13.26 -2.36
CA ASP A 78 6.37 -14.53 -2.77
C ASP A 78 5.60 -14.41 -4.10
N GLN A 79 4.75 -13.40 -4.24
CA GLN A 79 4.00 -13.15 -5.48
C GLN A 79 4.93 -12.95 -6.68
N ILE A 80 5.98 -12.13 -6.52
CA ILE A 80 6.94 -11.88 -7.61
C ILE A 80 7.72 -13.15 -7.97
N LEU A 81 8.08 -13.98 -6.98
CA LEU A 81 8.76 -15.25 -7.22
C LEU A 81 7.86 -16.22 -8.01
N HIS A 82 6.60 -16.35 -7.59
CA HIS A 82 5.62 -17.21 -8.26
C HIS A 82 5.20 -16.70 -9.66
N GLU A 83 5.20 -15.39 -9.88
CA GLU A 83 4.95 -14.79 -11.21
C GLU A 83 6.13 -14.98 -12.17
N ALA A 84 7.38 -15.01 -11.67
CA ALA A 84 8.58 -15.18 -12.50
C ALA A 84 8.86 -16.64 -12.90
N GLY A 85 8.21 -17.61 -12.24
CA GLY A 85 8.30 -19.03 -12.55
C GLY A 85 7.27 -19.54 -13.58
N LYS A 86 6.42 -18.65 -14.12
CA LYS A 86 5.52 -18.91 -15.25
C LYS A 86 6.13 -18.42 -16.56
#